data_AF-A0ABC8VZT4-F1
#
_entry.id   AF-A0ABC8VZT4-F1
#
_cell.length_a   1.000
_cell.length_b   1.000
_cell.length_c   1.000
_cell.angle_alpha   90.00
_cell.angle_beta   90.00
_cell.angle_gamma   90.00
#
_symmetry.space_group_name_H-M   'P 1'
#
loop_
_entity.id
_entity.type
_entity.pdbx_description
1 polymer ?
#
loop_
_entity_poly.entity_id
_entity_poly.type
_entity_poly.pdbx_seq_one_letter_code
_entity_poly.pdbx_strand_id
1 'polypeptide(L)'
;MTAPAHNSRKRGPPVAPPPPPVKLSPPGFVADRAEAAARVERLLGYRFRDRALLEEALTHQSFSDSVTSYQRLEFVGDAALGLAFSNFLYLTNPTLGPGALSTLRAANISTEKLARVAVRHDLYPLLRRKCTRLDLLVGQFIESVKQELTDDLAIAPYGGSVVKAPKVLADIVESIAAAVYVDCKFDLEKLWKVTRWLFEPIIMAETVDQQPVTTLHELCQKHGKVAQFKTWQKGGMTVVNVFVGGEMVGLGTSEQKVIAKLNAARDALSKLVGGEKQLVLINGVGNGSGDEIGELMECKHKLTEQCIGKNWPKPIFKLEKGGPANERKFVCSVQVETQNGTFVAIGDPMSRVKDAENSAAQKMVELLSRL
;
A
#
# COMPACT_ATOMS: atom_id res chain seq x y z
N MET A 1 -26.47 27.15 -47.94
CA MET A 1 -25.08 26.84 -47.54
C MET A 1 -24.79 27.59 -46.26
N THR A 2 -24.86 26.90 -45.11
CA THR A 2 -24.61 27.49 -43.78
C THR A 2 -23.64 26.55 -43.05
N ALA A 3 -22.40 27.00 -42.86
CA ALA A 3 -21.37 26.28 -42.13
C ALA A 3 -21.58 26.42 -40.60
N PRO A 4 -21.24 25.42 -39.78
CA PRO A 4 -21.38 25.52 -38.33
C PRO A 4 -20.17 26.21 -37.69
N ALA A 5 -20.45 27.02 -36.67
CA ALA A 5 -19.45 27.75 -35.88
C ALA A 5 -18.59 26.79 -35.04
N HIS A 6 -17.27 26.93 -35.15
CA HIS A 6 -16.31 26.25 -34.28
C HIS A 6 -16.33 26.85 -32.87
N ASN A 7 -16.66 26.00 -31.89
CA ASN A 7 -16.70 26.34 -30.48
C ASN A 7 -15.28 26.27 -29.90
N SER A 8 -14.61 27.42 -29.77
CA SER A 8 -13.28 27.54 -29.19
C SER A 8 -13.33 27.31 -27.67
N ARG A 9 -12.97 26.10 -27.23
CA ARG A 9 -12.69 25.78 -25.81
C ARG A 9 -11.57 26.68 -25.29
N LYS A 10 -11.90 27.64 -24.44
CA LYS A 10 -10.92 28.42 -23.67
C LYS A 10 -10.09 27.46 -22.82
N ARG A 11 -8.81 27.28 -23.16
CA ARG A 11 -7.83 26.62 -22.30
C ARG A 11 -7.71 27.44 -21.02
N GLY A 12 -7.82 26.80 -19.86
CA GLY A 12 -7.58 27.43 -18.57
C GLY A 12 -6.17 28.01 -18.48
N PRO A 13 -5.90 28.91 -17.51
CA PRO A 13 -4.60 29.52 -17.35
C PRO A 13 -3.51 28.44 -17.16
N PRO A 14 -2.29 28.67 -17.69
CA PRO A 14 -1.20 27.72 -17.55
C PRO A 14 -0.87 27.51 -16.08
N VAL A 15 -0.87 26.25 -15.65
CA VAL A 15 -0.39 25.82 -14.33
C VAL A 15 1.09 26.21 -14.24
N ALA A 16 1.46 26.93 -13.19
CA ALA A 16 2.86 27.28 -12.95
C ALA A 16 3.71 26.00 -12.88
N PRO A 17 4.90 25.97 -13.50
CA PRO A 17 5.74 24.78 -13.50
C PRO A 17 6.10 24.43 -12.04
N PRO A 18 6.13 23.13 -11.69
CA PRO A 18 6.59 22.73 -10.36
C PRO A 18 8.02 23.24 -10.15
N PRO A 19 8.38 23.64 -8.91
CA PRO A 19 9.75 23.99 -8.60
C PRO A 19 10.67 22.82 -8.96
N PRO A 20 11.89 23.10 -9.46
CA PRO A 20 12.81 22.05 -9.85
C PRO A 20 13.08 21.12 -8.65
N PRO A 21 13.20 19.80 -8.87
CA PRO A 21 13.50 18.86 -7.80
C PRO A 21 14.78 19.29 -7.08
N VAL A 22 14.64 19.62 -5.80
CA VAL A 22 15.77 19.99 -4.96
C VAL A 22 16.65 18.74 -4.81
N LYS A 23 17.89 18.81 -5.27
CA LYS A 23 18.90 17.77 -4.98
C LYS A 23 19.17 17.79 -3.48
N LEU A 24 18.52 16.88 -2.75
CA LEU A 24 18.76 16.64 -1.34
C LEU A 24 20.04 15.81 -1.19
N SER A 25 20.92 16.23 -0.28
CA SER A 25 22.14 15.50 0.12
C SER A 25 21.81 14.09 0.63
N PRO A 26 22.75 13.11 0.57
CA PRO A 26 22.51 11.72 0.99
C PRO A 26 22.07 11.59 2.46
N PRO A 27 21.41 10.49 2.86
CA PRO A 27 20.63 10.39 4.09
C PRO A 27 21.54 10.28 5.32
N GLY A 28 21.98 11.44 5.83
CA GLY A 28 22.36 11.62 7.22
C GLY A 28 21.13 11.93 8.06
N PHE A 29 21.06 11.44 9.30
CA PHE A 29 20.06 11.88 10.26
C PHE A 29 20.14 13.40 10.44
N VAL A 30 19.07 14.14 10.16
CA VAL A 30 18.99 15.60 10.37
C VAL A 30 17.87 15.89 11.34
N ALA A 31 18.19 15.81 12.64
CA ALA A 31 17.28 16.17 13.72
C ALA A 31 17.72 17.45 14.45
N ASP A 32 18.48 18.31 13.78
CA ASP A 32 18.58 19.71 14.20
C ASP A 32 17.25 20.41 13.90
N ARG A 33 16.69 21.09 14.90
CA ARG A 33 15.35 21.70 14.80
C ARG A 33 15.27 22.75 13.69
N ALA A 34 16.30 23.59 13.59
CA ALA A 34 16.30 24.71 12.65
C ALA A 34 16.49 24.20 11.21
N GLU A 35 17.36 23.22 11.01
CA GLU A 35 17.59 22.64 9.69
C GLU A 35 16.36 21.86 9.17
N ALA A 36 15.75 21.05 10.04
CA ALA A 36 14.55 20.29 9.70
C ALA A 36 13.39 21.22 9.34
N ALA A 37 13.16 22.26 10.14
CA ALA A 37 12.16 23.28 9.86
C ALA A 37 12.43 23.99 8.53
N ALA A 38 13.67 24.42 8.28
CA ALA A 38 14.04 25.10 7.04
C ALA A 38 13.88 24.19 5.80
N ARG A 39 14.14 22.89 5.92
CA ARG A 39 13.88 21.92 4.83
C ARG A 39 12.39 21.86 4.50
N VAL A 40 11.51 21.77 5.50
CA VAL A 40 10.05 21.74 5.28
C VAL A 40 9.52 23.08 4.75
N GLU A 41 9.99 24.22 5.26
CA GLU A 41 9.60 25.54 4.74
C GLU A 41 9.95 25.70 3.26
N ARG A 42 11.16 25.29 2.87
CA ARG A 42 11.59 25.29 1.45
C ARG A 42 10.78 24.33 0.61
N LEU A 43 10.54 23.13 1.13
CA LEU A 43 9.76 22.10 0.47
C LEU A 43 8.36 22.65 0.13
N LEU A 44 7.65 23.21 1.13
CA LEU A 44 6.30 23.76 0.99
C LEU A 44 6.23 25.08 0.22
N GLY A 45 7.35 25.81 0.06
CA GLY A 45 7.33 27.21 -0.36
C GLY A 45 6.55 28.10 0.62
N TYR A 46 6.52 27.72 1.90
CA TYR A 46 5.71 28.35 2.94
C TYR A 46 6.58 28.67 4.16
N ARG A 47 6.48 29.89 4.67
CA ARG A 47 7.17 30.33 5.89
C ARG A 47 6.16 30.41 7.04
N PHE A 48 6.42 29.65 8.10
CA PHE A 48 5.52 29.59 9.26
C PHE A 48 5.58 30.89 10.05
N ARG A 49 4.42 31.37 10.51
CA ARG A 49 4.34 32.49 11.45
C ARG A 49 4.70 32.00 12.84
N ASP A 50 4.17 30.84 13.21
CA ASP A 50 4.55 30.12 14.43
C ASP A 50 5.37 28.86 14.09
N ARG A 51 6.70 28.96 14.29
CA ARG A 51 7.62 27.86 14.06
C ARG A 51 7.47 26.72 15.06
N ALA A 52 6.86 26.96 16.23
CA ALA A 52 6.63 25.91 17.22
C ALA A 52 5.69 24.83 16.67
N LEU A 53 4.74 25.19 15.79
CA LEU A 53 3.85 24.24 15.12
C LEU A 53 4.63 23.24 14.26
N LEU A 54 5.61 23.71 13.51
CA LEU A 54 6.45 22.85 12.68
C LEU A 54 7.41 22.01 13.53
N GLU A 55 7.95 22.58 14.61
CA GLU A 55 8.73 21.83 15.58
C GLU A 55 7.93 20.68 16.22
N GLU A 56 6.67 20.92 16.58
CA GLU A 56 5.74 19.92 17.11
C GLU A 56 5.45 18.84 16.06
N ALA A 57 5.14 19.23 14.82
CA ALA A 57 4.86 18.31 13.72
C ALA A 57 6.03 17.35 13.43
N LEU A 58 7.27 17.79 13.66
CA LEU A 58 8.49 17.01 13.44
C LEU A 58 9.04 16.35 14.72
N THR A 59 8.18 16.11 15.72
CA THR A 59 8.56 15.45 16.98
C THR A 59 7.73 14.21 17.25
N HIS A 60 8.38 13.05 17.20
CA HIS A 60 7.75 11.79 17.62
C HIS A 60 7.75 11.67 19.14
N GLN A 61 6.71 11.03 19.69
CA GLN A 61 6.52 10.81 21.14
C GLN A 61 7.71 10.11 21.86
N SER A 62 8.59 9.43 21.12
CA SER A 62 9.78 8.80 21.71
C SER A 62 10.96 9.75 21.96
N PHE A 63 10.92 10.99 21.45
CA PHE A 63 12.07 11.89 21.54
C PHE A 63 12.20 12.59 22.91
N SER A 64 11.08 12.96 23.52
CA SER A 64 11.01 13.68 24.79
C SER A 64 9.80 13.25 25.61
N ASP A 65 9.92 13.26 26.94
CA ASP A 65 8.81 13.09 27.90
C ASP A 65 7.86 14.32 27.93
N SER A 66 8.02 15.25 26.99
CA SER A 66 7.21 16.46 26.90
C SER A 66 5.87 16.20 26.19
N VAL A 67 4.88 17.02 26.53
CA VAL A 67 3.51 16.98 25.98
C VAL A 67 3.44 17.33 24.48
N THR A 68 4.54 17.80 23.89
CA THR A 68 4.59 18.34 22.52
C THR A 68 5.09 17.29 21.52
N SER A 69 4.20 16.38 21.13
CA SER A 69 4.40 15.44 20.03
C SER A 69 3.48 15.79 18.86
N TYR A 70 3.76 15.26 17.67
CA TYR A 70 2.94 15.52 16.50
C TYR A 70 1.49 15.03 16.60
N GLN A 71 1.13 14.21 17.60
CA GLN A 71 -0.13 13.44 17.64
C GLN A 71 -1.38 14.32 17.61
N ARG A 72 -1.35 15.50 18.24
CA ARG A 72 -2.48 16.44 18.19
C ARG A 72 -2.62 17.07 16.81
N LEU A 73 -1.51 17.33 16.15
CA LEU A 73 -1.48 17.82 14.77
C LEU A 73 -1.90 16.72 13.79
N GLU A 74 -1.44 15.46 13.94
CA GLU A 74 -1.92 14.29 13.18
C GLU A 74 -3.45 14.22 13.20
N PHE A 75 -4.04 14.27 14.40
CA PHE A 75 -5.50 14.22 14.56
C PHE A 75 -6.23 15.33 13.78
N VAL A 76 -5.73 16.56 13.81
CA VAL A 76 -6.31 17.68 13.05
C VAL A 76 -6.05 17.51 11.54
N GLY A 77 -4.87 16.99 11.20
CA GLY A 77 -4.39 16.82 9.83
C GLY A 77 -5.20 15.80 9.03
N ASP A 78 -5.52 14.66 9.63
CA ASP A 78 -6.38 13.63 9.03
C ASP A 78 -7.73 14.23 8.59
N ALA A 79 -8.42 14.93 9.51
CA ALA A 79 -9.69 15.56 9.21
C ALA A 79 -9.57 16.69 8.16
N ALA A 80 -8.56 17.54 8.29
CA ALA A 80 -8.35 18.68 7.38
C ALA A 80 -8.00 18.23 5.96
N LEU A 81 -7.09 17.25 5.82
CA LEU A 81 -6.74 16.66 4.53
C LEU A 81 -7.93 15.90 3.93
N GLY A 82 -8.66 15.14 4.75
CA GLY A 82 -9.89 14.48 4.32
C GLY A 82 -10.90 15.45 3.70
N LEU A 83 -11.10 16.61 4.32
CA LEU A 83 -11.98 17.66 3.80
C LEU A 83 -11.39 18.34 2.54
N ALA A 84 -10.09 18.62 2.53
CA ALA A 84 -9.44 19.27 1.39
C ALA A 84 -9.51 18.39 0.12
N PHE A 85 -9.21 17.09 0.26
CA PHE A 85 -9.37 16.12 -0.83
C PHE A 85 -10.83 15.93 -1.23
N SER A 86 -11.76 15.85 -0.27
CA SER A 86 -13.20 15.80 -0.57
C SER A 86 -13.64 16.99 -1.42
N ASN A 87 -13.23 18.21 -1.05
CA ASN A 87 -13.56 19.42 -1.79
C ASN A 87 -12.96 19.40 -3.19
N PHE A 88 -11.67 19.07 -3.31
CA PHE A 88 -10.98 18.97 -4.60
C PHE A 88 -11.64 17.94 -5.53
N LEU A 89 -11.91 16.72 -5.06
CA LEU A 89 -12.50 15.65 -5.86
C LEU A 89 -13.95 15.96 -6.25
N TYR A 90 -14.73 16.55 -5.35
CA TYR A 90 -16.10 16.97 -5.65
C TYR A 90 -16.14 18.00 -6.78
N LEU A 91 -15.26 19.00 -6.74
CA LEU A 91 -15.21 20.07 -7.75
C LEU A 91 -14.63 19.61 -9.09
N THR A 92 -13.68 18.68 -9.07
CA THR A 92 -13.02 18.19 -10.30
C THR A 92 -13.76 17.04 -10.98
N ASN A 93 -14.64 16.33 -10.27
CA ASN A 93 -15.39 15.20 -10.80
C ASN A 93 -16.92 15.36 -10.60
N PRO A 94 -17.56 16.35 -11.25
CA PRO A 94 -18.97 16.71 -10.99
C PRO A 94 -19.99 15.63 -11.38
N THR A 95 -19.60 14.65 -12.19
CA THR A 95 -20.48 13.57 -12.66
C THR A 95 -20.37 12.31 -11.81
N LEU A 96 -19.45 12.24 -10.85
CA LEU A 96 -19.26 11.05 -10.03
C LEU A 96 -20.25 10.98 -8.88
N GLY A 97 -20.78 9.78 -8.67
CA GLY A 97 -21.59 9.48 -7.49
C GLY A 97 -20.78 9.44 -6.19
N PRO A 98 -21.45 9.52 -5.03
CA PRO A 98 -20.82 9.61 -3.71
C PRO A 98 -19.90 8.42 -3.38
N GLY A 99 -20.23 7.21 -3.84
CA GLY A 99 -19.38 6.02 -3.64
C GLY A 99 -18.04 6.09 -4.38
N ALA A 100 -18.04 6.61 -5.61
CA ALA A 100 -16.82 6.80 -6.40
C ALA A 100 -15.94 7.89 -5.81
N LEU A 101 -16.53 9.02 -5.38
CA LEU A 101 -15.82 10.09 -4.67
C LEU A 101 -15.19 9.61 -3.36
N SER A 102 -15.93 8.80 -2.58
CA SER A 102 -15.40 8.20 -1.34
C SER A 102 -14.21 7.30 -1.60
N THR A 103 -14.27 6.53 -2.69
CA THR A 103 -13.17 5.65 -3.11
C THR A 103 -11.94 6.44 -3.56
N LEU A 104 -12.13 7.48 -4.38
CA LEU A 104 -11.05 8.37 -4.81
C LEU A 104 -10.39 9.07 -3.63
N ARG A 105 -11.19 9.54 -2.68
CA ARG A 105 -10.68 10.14 -1.45
C ARG A 105 -9.80 9.16 -0.71
N ALA A 106 -10.33 7.98 -0.40
CA ALA A 106 -9.62 6.98 0.39
C ALA A 106 -8.34 6.47 -0.31
N ALA A 107 -8.31 6.44 -1.65
CA ALA A 107 -7.10 6.14 -2.40
C ALA A 107 -6.00 7.22 -2.22
N ASN A 108 -6.39 8.49 -2.12
CA ASN A 108 -5.46 9.62 -2.00
C ASN A 108 -4.98 9.91 -0.57
N ILE A 109 -5.75 9.52 0.45
CA ILE A 109 -5.42 9.76 1.86
C ILE A 109 -5.17 8.48 2.66
N SER A 110 -4.97 7.34 2.00
CA SER A 110 -4.61 6.10 2.69
C SER A 110 -3.24 6.23 3.37
N THR A 111 -3.03 5.51 4.48
CA THR A 111 -1.74 5.43 5.18
C THR A 111 -0.59 5.06 4.22
N GLU A 112 -0.84 4.12 3.30
CA GLU A 112 0.14 3.73 2.27
C GLU A 112 0.49 4.90 1.33
N LYS A 113 -0.52 5.63 0.84
CA LYS A 113 -0.31 6.77 -0.07
C LYS A 113 0.46 7.89 0.63
N LEU A 114 0.06 8.24 1.85
CA LEU A 114 0.73 9.28 2.66
C LEU A 114 2.14 8.85 3.07
N ALA A 115 2.35 7.58 3.41
CA ALA A 115 3.69 7.08 3.69
C ALA A 115 4.63 7.22 2.49
N ARG A 116 4.15 6.92 1.28
CA ARG A 116 4.91 7.12 0.03
C ARG A 116 5.20 8.60 -0.24
N VAL A 117 4.30 9.52 0.13
CA VAL A 117 4.57 10.96 0.11
C VAL A 117 5.75 11.31 1.02
N ALA A 118 5.76 10.79 2.26
CA ALA A 118 6.87 11.01 3.18
C ALA A 118 8.21 10.47 2.66
N VAL A 119 8.20 9.30 2.02
CA VAL A 119 9.41 8.72 1.39
C VAL A 119 9.88 9.57 0.21
N ARG A 120 8.96 9.97 -0.68
CA ARG A 120 9.29 10.77 -1.88
C ARG A 120 9.96 12.10 -1.54
N HIS A 121 9.47 12.75 -0.48
CA HIS A 121 9.98 14.05 -0.05
C HIS A 121 11.01 13.97 1.08
N ASP A 122 11.47 12.76 1.41
CA ASP A 122 12.52 12.52 2.40
C ASP A 122 12.22 13.18 3.76
N LEU A 123 10.97 13.01 4.23
CA LEU A 123 10.47 13.64 5.46
C LEU A 123 10.91 12.90 6.72
N TYR A 124 11.11 11.58 6.66
CA TYR A 124 11.46 10.78 7.82
C TYR A 124 12.81 11.16 8.46
N PRO A 125 13.87 11.48 7.70
CA PRO A 125 15.11 11.99 8.29
C PRO A 125 14.95 13.29 9.11
N LEU A 126 13.89 14.07 8.86
CA LEU A 126 13.58 15.32 9.57
C LEU A 126 12.87 15.10 10.91
N LEU A 127 12.33 13.89 11.12
CA LEU A 127 11.57 13.56 12.32
C LEU A 127 12.52 13.31 13.51
N ARG A 128 12.37 14.10 14.57
CA ARG A 128 13.04 13.87 15.86
C ARG A 128 12.43 12.67 16.56
N ARG A 129 13.25 11.66 16.87
CA ARG A 129 12.82 10.40 17.47
C ARG A 129 13.98 9.68 18.18
N LYS A 130 13.66 8.82 19.13
CA LYS A 130 14.59 7.87 19.75
C LYS A 130 13.96 6.48 19.75
N CYS A 131 13.89 5.83 18.58
CA CYS A 131 13.29 4.50 18.46
C CYS A 131 13.92 3.69 17.33
N THR A 132 14.91 2.86 17.66
CA THR A 132 15.65 2.03 16.68
C THR A 132 14.75 1.03 15.95
N ARG A 133 13.72 0.49 16.63
CA ARG A 133 12.77 -0.41 15.98
C ARG A 133 11.98 0.28 14.88
N LEU A 134 11.60 1.54 15.11
CA LEU A 134 10.90 2.34 14.12
C LEU A 134 11.80 2.60 12.90
N ASP A 135 13.07 2.92 13.15
CA ASP A 135 14.07 3.11 12.08
C ASP A 135 14.23 1.89 11.20
N LEU A 136 14.27 0.69 11.79
CA LEU A 136 14.37 -0.55 11.03
C LEU A 136 13.14 -0.75 10.12
N LEU A 137 11.93 -0.57 10.66
CA LEU A 137 10.68 -0.75 9.90
C LEU A 137 10.55 0.26 8.77
N VAL A 138 10.91 1.52 9.04
CA VAL A 138 10.89 2.57 8.02
C VAL A 138 11.96 2.35 6.96
N GLY A 139 13.16 1.92 7.35
CA GLY A 139 14.22 1.57 6.41
C GLY A 139 13.80 0.45 5.44
N GLN A 140 13.19 -0.61 5.95
CA GLN A 140 12.65 -1.71 5.12
C GLN A 140 11.59 -1.24 4.13
N PHE A 141 10.68 -0.36 4.58
CA PHE A 141 9.66 0.20 3.70
C PHE A 141 10.26 1.11 2.62
N ILE A 142 11.18 2.01 2.98
CA ILE A 142 11.88 2.90 2.03
C ILE A 142 12.58 2.08 0.95
N GLU A 143 13.28 1.01 1.34
CA GLU A 143 13.96 0.13 0.40
C GLU A 143 12.97 -0.55 -0.56
N SER A 144 11.85 -1.06 -0.04
CA SER A 144 10.80 -1.64 -0.89
C SER A 144 10.24 -0.63 -1.91
N VAL A 145 10.03 0.62 -1.50
CA VAL A 145 9.52 1.68 -2.40
C VAL A 145 10.56 2.08 -3.45
N LYS A 146 11.85 2.07 -3.11
CA LYS A 146 12.93 2.36 -4.06
C LYS A 146 13.08 1.28 -5.13
N GLN A 147 12.96 0.01 -4.74
CA GLN A 147 13.02 -1.12 -5.66
C GLN A 147 11.86 -1.11 -6.67
N GLU A 148 10.68 -0.64 -6.26
CA GLU A 148 9.55 -0.44 -7.18
C GLU A 148 9.81 0.63 -8.26
N LEU A 149 10.66 1.64 -7.99
CA LEU A 149 10.94 2.74 -8.92
C LEU A 149 11.98 2.38 -10.01
N THR A 150 12.73 1.30 -9.84
CA THR A 150 13.80 0.86 -10.76
C THR A 150 13.34 -0.13 -11.83
N ASP A 151 12.18 -0.76 -11.65
CA ASP A 151 11.58 -1.62 -12.68
C ASP A 151 10.76 -0.75 -13.65
N ASP A 152 11.17 -0.68 -14.92
CA ASP A 152 10.56 0.13 -16.01
C ASP A 152 9.05 -0.15 -16.25
N LEU A 153 8.46 -1.14 -15.57
CA LEU A 153 7.05 -1.52 -15.63
C LEU A 153 6.24 -1.17 -14.37
N ALA A 154 6.88 -0.63 -13.32
CA ALA A 154 6.31 -0.49 -11.98
C ALA A 154 6.28 0.95 -11.48
N ILE A 155 5.79 1.89 -12.28
CA ILE A 155 5.27 3.12 -11.68
C ILE A 155 3.99 2.71 -10.91
N ALA A 156 4.13 2.41 -9.62
CA ALA A 156 3.02 2.27 -8.67
C ALA A 156 3.01 3.50 -7.74
N PRO A 157 2.57 4.69 -8.20
CA PRO A 157 2.50 5.87 -7.33
C PRO A 157 1.41 5.76 -6.23
N TYR A 158 0.72 4.62 -6.16
CA TYR A 158 -0.61 4.47 -5.57
C TYR A 158 -0.76 3.25 -4.66
N GLY A 159 0.35 2.61 -4.25
CA GLY A 159 0.35 1.50 -3.27
C GLY A 159 0.51 0.11 -3.88
N GLY A 160 0.96 -0.84 -3.05
CA GLY A 160 1.17 -2.25 -3.46
C GLY A 160 2.43 -2.92 -2.90
N SER A 161 3.16 -2.31 -1.95
CA SER A 161 4.34 -2.97 -1.36
C SER A 161 3.92 -4.20 -0.55
N VAL A 162 4.72 -5.27 -0.63
CA VAL A 162 4.61 -6.44 0.25
C VAL A 162 4.83 -6.04 1.72
N VAL A 163 5.53 -4.92 1.94
CA VAL A 163 5.81 -4.35 3.26
C VAL A 163 4.71 -3.37 3.64
N LYS A 164 4.03 -3.64 4.75
CA LYS A 164 3.04 -2.71 5.32
C LYS A 164 3.69 -1.36 5.65
N ALA A 165 3.13 -0.27 5.11
CA ALA A 165 3.56 1.08 5.45
C ALA A 165 3.58 1.35 6.97
N PRO A 166 4.72 1.82 7.52
CA PRO A 166 4.79 2.32 8.88
C PRO A 166 3.91 3.56 9.06
N LYS A 167 2.97 3.49 10.00
CA LYS A 167 1.99 4.56 10.23
C LYS A 167 2.64 5.94 10.45
N VAL A 168 3.78 5.99 11.15
CA VAL A 168 4.53 7.24 11.40
C VAL A 168 4.79 8.06 10.14
N LEU A 169 4.97 7.42 8.99
CA LEU A 169 5.22 8.13 7.73
C LEU A 169 3.99 8.90 7.26
N ALA A 170 2.80 8.34 7.43
CA ALA A 170 1.56 9.06 7.19
C ALA A 170 1.35 10.17 8.22
N ASP A 171 1.59 9.88 9.51
CA ASP A 171 1.41 10.84 10.60
C ASP A 171 2.27 12.11 10.41
N ILE A 172 3.51 11.98 9.91
CA ILE A 172 4.38 13.12 9.61
C ILE A 172 3.75 14.03 8.53
N VAL A 173 3.15 13.43 7.50
CA VAL A 173 2.53 14.21 6.42
C VAL A 173 1.29 14.94 6.94
N GLU A 174 0.46 14.24 7.71
CA GLU A 174 -0.74 14.80 8.35
C GLU A 174 -0.37 15.92 9.32
N SER A 175 0.66 15.73 10.16
CA SER A 175 1.09 16.72 11.14
C SER A 175 1.67 17.98 10.48
N ILE A 176 2.45 17.85 9.41
CA ILE A 176 2.96 19.00 8.64
C ILE A 176 1.79 19.75 7.99
N ALA A 177 0.84 19.04 7.39
CA ALA A 177 -0.35 19.67 6.81
C ALA A 177 -1.19 20.39 7.87
N ALA A 178 -1.38 19.77 9.04
CA ALA A 178 -2.06 20.40 10.17
C ALA A 178 -1.34 21.64 10.70
N ALA A 179 -0.01 21.60 10.79
CA ALA A 179 0.77 22.78 11.19
C ALA A 179 0.49 23.97 10.25
N VAL A 180 0.46 23.73 8.93
CA VAL A 180 0.08 24.77 7.95
C VAL A 180 -1.36 25.24 8.17
N TYR A 181 -2.29 24.31 8.38
CA TYR A 181 -3.70 24.61 8.58
C TYR A 181 -3.93 25.49 9.81
N VAL A 182 -3.29 25.16 10.94
CA VAL A 182 -3.35 25.93 12.19
C VAL A 182 -2.69 27.31 12.03
N ASP A 183 -1.52 27.37 11.40
CA ASP A 183 -0.80 28.63 11.14
C ASP A 183 -1.59 29.59 10.23
N CYS A 184 -2.34 29.01 9.30
CA CYS A 184 -3.28 29.70 8.41
C CYS A 184 -4.64 30.03 9.05
N LYS A 185 -4.83 29.82 10.36
CA LYS A 185 -6.09 30.05 11.08
C LYS A 185 -7.25 29.21 10.56
N PHE A 186 -6.97 27.93 10.29
CA PHE A 186 -7.94 26.93 9.82
C PHE A 186 -8.56 27.28 8.45
N ASP A 187 -7.78 27.94 7.58
CA ASP A 187 -8.16 28.25 6.20
C ASP A 187 -7.84 27.06 5.28
N LEU A 188 -8.90 26.37 4.83
CA LEU A 188 -8.79 25.17 4.01
C LEU A 188 -8.22 25.46 2.60
N GLU A 189 -8.53 26.63 2.03
CA GLU A 189 -8.04 27.01 0.70
C GLU A 189 -6.53 27.26 0.74
N LYS A 190 -6.05 27.96 1.78
CA LYS A 190 -4.62 28.15 2.02
C LYS A 190 -3.92 26.82 2.30
N LEU A 191 -4.50 25.96 3.13
CA LEU A 191 -3.97 24.61 3.37
C LEU A 191 -3.75 23.87 2.04
N TRP A 192 -4.79 23.79 1.22
CA TRP A 192 -4.72 23.08 -0.06
C TRP A 192 -3.70 23.71 -0.99
N LYS A 193 -3.69 25.05 -1.13
CA LYS A 193 -2.73 25.77 -1.98
C LYS A 193 -1.27 25.48 -1.58
N VAL A 194 -0.98 25.42 -0.28
CA VAL A 194 0.38 25.19 0.22
C VAL A 194 0.79 23.72 0.12
N THR A 195 -0.13 22.79 0.40
CA THR A 195 0.23 21.37 0.57
C THR A 195 -0.08 20.48 -0.62
N ARG A 196 -0.96 20.90 -1.56
CA ARG A 196 -1.42 20.07 -2.70
C ARG A 196 -0.29 19.36 -3.43
N TRP A 197 0.78 20.08 -3.74
CA TRP A 197 1.88 19.58 -4.57
C TRP A 197 2.65 18.43 -3.87
N LEU A 198 2.58 18.31 -2.53
CA LEU A 198 3.13 17.16 -1.80
C LEU A 198 2.51 15.85 -2.26
N PHE A 199 1.21 15.88 -2.57
CA PHE A 199 0.42 14.69 -2.86
C PHE A 199 0.49 14.24 -4.31
N GLU A 200 1.19 14.99 -5.18
CA GLU A 200 1.32 14.62 -6.58
C GLU A 200 2.14 13.32 -6.77
N PRO A 201 1.75 12.43 -7.70
CA PRO A 201 0.54 12.51 -8.51
C PRO A 201 -0.73 12.19 -7.70
N ILE A 202 -1.77 13.01 -7.85
CA ILE A 202 -3.10 12.76 -7.25
C ILE A 202 -3.86 11.72 -8.09
N ILE A 203 -4.48 10.75 -7.42
CA ILE A 203 -5.33 9.73 -8.06
C ILE A 203 -6.64 10.38 -8.46
N MET A 204 -6.85 10.51 -9.77
CA MET A 204 -8.08 10.99 -10.39
C MET A 204 -8.90 9.84 -10.98
N ALA A 205 -10.20 10.05 -11.18
CA ALA A 205 -11.12 9.06 -11.74
C ALA A 205 -10.63 8.43 -13.05
N GLU A 206 -10.02 9.25 -13.90
CA GLU A 206 -9.45 8.85 -15.17
C GLU A 206 -8.23 7.94 -14.97
N THR A 207 -7.42 8.18 -13.93
CA THR A 207 -6.23 7.38 -13.60
C THR A 207 -6.52 6.13 -12.77
N VAL A 208 -7.69 6.06 -12.14
CA VAL A 208 -8.11 4.94 -11.27
C VAL A 208 -8.29 3.64 -12.05
N ASP A 209 -8.80 3.69 -13.28
CA ASP A 209 -8.92 2.51 -14.14
C ASP A 209 -7.73 2.37 -15.10
N GLN A 210 -6.91 3.40 -15.30
CA GLN A 210 -6.04 3.45 -16.49
C GLN A 210 -4.71 2.69 -16.39
N GLN A 211 -3.98 2.65 -15.28
CA GLN A 211 -2.60 2.17 -15.40
C GLN A 211 -2.41 0.65 -15.45
N PRO A 212 -2.90 -0.17 -14.50
CA PRO A 212 -2.72 -1.61 -14.59
C PRO A 212 -3.91 -2.33 -15.23
N VAL A 213 -5.14 -1.83 -15.06
CA VAL A 213 -6.33 -2.50 -15.63
C VAL A 213 -6.38 -2.30 -17.14
N THR A 214 -6.20 -1.07 -17.66
CA THR A 214 -6.18 -0.86 -19.13
C THR A 214 -4.99 -1.54 -19.80
N THR A 215 -3.78 -1.40 -19.24
CA THR A 215 -2.59 -2.12 -19.76
C THR A 215 -2.80 -3.63 -19.82
N LEU A 216 -3.48 -4.21 -18.82
CA LEU A 216 -3.85 -5.62 -18.85
C LEU A 216 -4.84 -5.95 -19.98
N HIS A 217 -5.89 -5.14 -20.17
CA HIS A 217 -6.83 -5.34 -21.27
C HIS A 217 -6.15 -5.24 -22.63
N GLU A 218 -5.28 -4.25 -22.82
CA GLU A 218 -4.51 -4.05 -24.05
C GLU A 218 -3.57 -5.23 -24.32
N LEU A 219 -2.84 -5.70 -23.29
CA LEU A 219 -1.97 -6.87 -23.39
C LEU A 219 -2.79 -8.12 -23.75
N CYS A 220 -3.92 -8.35 -23.08
CA CYS A 220 -4.79 -9.49 -23.38
C CYS A 220 -5.33 -9.42 -24.81
N GLN A 221 -5.80 -8.25 -25.24
CA GLN A 221 -6.34 -8.03 -26.58
C GLN A 221 -5.28 -8.26 -27.66
N LYS A 222 -4.04 -7.80 -27.44
CA LYS A 222 -2.90 -8.05 -28.33
C LYS A 222 -2.63 -9.55 -28.53
N HIS A 223 -2.89 -10.36 -27.49
CA HIS A 223 -2.75 -11.82 -27.53
C HIS A 223 -4.06 -12.57 -27.86
N GLY A 224 -5.10 -11.88 -28.32
CA GLY A 224 -6.39 -12.49 -28.67
C GLY A 224 -7.16 -13.06 -27.47
N LYS A 225 -6.85 -12.61 -26.25
CA LYS A 225 -7.51 -13.03 -25.00
C LYS A 225 -8.32 -11.87 -24.40
N VAL A 226 -9.20 -12.20 -23.45
CA VAL A 226 -9.99 -11.23 -22.68
C VAL A 226 -9.73 -11.42 -21.20
N ALA A 227 -9.46 -10.32 -20.48
CA ALA A 227 -9.35 -10.32 -19.04
C ALA A 227 -10.73 -10.21 -18.38
N GLN A 228 -11.01 -11.09 -17.41
CA GLN A 228 -12.25 -11.12 -16.65
C GLN A 228 -11.95 -10.93 -15.16
N PHE A 229 -12.68 -10.03 -14.51
CA PHE A 229 -12.52 -9.74 -13.08
C PHE A 229 -13.70 -10.32 -12.30
N LYS A 230 -13.43 -11.23 -11.36
CA LYS A 230 -14.43 -11.75 -10.41
C LYS A 230 -14.18 -11.14 -9.04
N THR A 231 -15.19 -10.47 -8.49
CA THR A 231 -15.11 -9.78 -7.19
C THR A 231 -15.99 -10.48 -6.16
N TRP A 232 -15.48 -10.65 -4.93
CA TRP A 232 -16.24 -11.15 -3.79
C TRP A 232 -15.73 -10.51 -2.49
N GLN A 233 -16.43 -10.69 -1.37
CA GLN A 233 -16.05 -10.12 -0.08
C GLN A 233 -15.80 -11.19 0.99
N LYS A 234 -14.79 -10.96 1.84
CA LYS A 234 -14.43 -11.80 2.99
C LYS A 234 -14.01 -10.93 4.17
N GLY A 235 -14.76 -10.97 5.27
CA GLY A 235 -14.38 -10.30 6.51
C GLY A 235 -14.12 -8.79 6.37
N GLY A 236 -14.95 -8.08 5.61
CA GLY A 236 -14.78 -6.63 5.35
C GLY A 236 -13.76 -6.30 4.26
N MET A 237 -13.03 -7.28 3.74
CA MET A 237 -12.12 -7.10 2.61
C MET A 237 -12.79 -7.48 1.30
N THR A 238 -12.58 -6.67 0.27
CA THR A 238 -12.89 -7.01 -1.12
C THR A 238 -11.72 -7.79 -1.73
N VAL A 239 -12.06 -8.90 -2.37
CA VAL A 239 -11.12 -9.76 -3.10
C VAL A 239 -11.50 -9.74 -4.57
N VAL A 240 -10.52 -9.51 -5.44
CA VAL A 240 -10.69 -9.50 -6.89
C VAL A 240 -9.72 -10.49 -7.52
N ASN A 241 -10.25 -11.39 -8.33
CA ASN A 241 -9.49 -12.38 -9.10
C ASN A 241 -9.57 -12.01 -10.59
N VAL A 242 -8.44 -12.02 -11.27
CA VAL A 242 -8.33 -11.82 -12.73
C VAL A 242 -8.16 -13.15 -13.42
N PHE A 243 -8.97 -13.39 -14.44
CA PHE A 243 -8.89 -14.56 -15.30
C PHE A 243 -8.60 -14.15 -16.74
N VAL A 244 -7.67 -14.84 -17.40
CA VAL A 244 -7.32 -14.60 -18.80
C VAL A 244 -7.30 -15.96 -19.49
N GLY A 245 -8.22 -16.20 -20.44
CA GLY A 245 -8.36 -17.50 -21.10
C GLY A 245 -8.82 -18.64 -20.17
N GLY A 246 -9.53 -18.32 -19.09
CA GLY A 246 -10.04 -19.30 -18.11
C GLY A 246 -9.10 -19.59 -16.94
N GLU A 247 -7.82 -19.23 -17.05
CA GLU A 247 -6.84 -19.37 -15.98
C GLU A 247 -6.81 -18.14 -15.08
N MET A 248 -6.69 -18.34 -13.77
CA MET A 248 -6.51 -17.24 -12.83
C MET A 248 -5.08 -16.73 -12.94
N VAL A 249 -4.94 -15.48 -13.39
CA VAL A 249 -3.64 -14.85 -13.60
C VAL A 249 -3.36 -13.75 -12.59
N GLY A 250 -4.34 -13.26 -11.82
CA GLY A 250 -4.12 -12.19 -10.85
C GLY A 250 -5.05 -12.25 -9.64
N LEU A 251 -4.57 -11.79 -8.49
CA LEU A 251 -5.30 -11.66 -7.24
C LEU A 251 -5.01 -10.31 -6.59
N GLY A 252 -6.05 -9.65 -6.11
CA GLY A 252 -5.92 -8.42 -5.36
C GLY A 252 -6.90 -8.36 -4.21
N THR A 253 -6.41 -7.94 -3.05
CA THR A 253 -7.21 -7.79 -1.83
C THR A 253 -7.09 -6.36 -1.33
N SER A 254 -8.19 -5.81 -0.82
CA SER A 254 -8.25 -4.52 -0.13
C SER A 254 -9.63 -4.33 0.48
N GLU A 255 -9.74 -3.53 1.54
CA GLU A 255 -11.03 -3.04 2.04
C GLU A 255 -11.82 -2.26 0.97
N GLN A 256 -11.14 -1.74 -0.06
CA GLN A 256 -11.75 -0.98 -1.14
C GLN A 256 -11.73 -1.76 -2.46
N LYS A 257 -12.90 -1.93 -3.10
CA LYS A 257 -13.07 -2.67 -4.36
C LYS A 257 -12.13 -2.21 -5.47
N VAL A 258 -11.92 -0.90 -5.59
CA VAL A 258 -11.07 -0.32 -6.63
C VAL A 258 -9.60 -0.65 -6.40
N ILE A 259 -9.11 -0.56 -5.17
CA ILE A 259 -7.73 -0.93 -4.82
C ILE A 259 -7.51 -2.43 -5.00
N ALA A 260 -8.49 -3.26 -4.60
CA ALA A 260 -8.46 -4.70 -4.85
C ALA A 260 -8.36 -5.02 -6.35
N LYS A 261 -9.13 -4.32 -7.19
CA LYS A 261 -9.09 -4.48 -8.66
C LYS A 261 -7.74 -4.04 -9.26
N LEU A 262 -7.19 -2.92 -8.79
CA LEU A 262 -5.86 -2.44 -9.19
C LEU A 262 -4.76 -3.44 -8.83
N ASN A 263 -4.76 -3.95 -7.60
CA ASN A 263 -3.82 -4.96 -7.13
C ASN A 263 -3.92 -6.23 -7.98
N ALA A 264 -5.14 -6.69 -8.27
CA ALA A 264 -5.38 -7.87 -9.07
C ALA A 264 -4.88 -7.71 -10.52
N ALA A 265 -5.06 -6.53 -11.11
CA ALA A 265 -4.55 -6.23 -12.45
C ALA A 265 -3.02 -6.15 -12.50
N ARG A 266 -2.37 -5.62 -11.45
CA ARG A 266 -0.90 -5.62 -11.35
C ARG A 266 -0.33 -7.02 -11.22
N ASP A 267 -0.92 -7.83 -10.34
CA ASP A 267 -0.52 -9.22 -10.17
C ASP A 267 -0.69 -10.00 -11.48
N ALA A 268 -1.76 -9.74 -12.24
CA ALA A 268 -1.92 -10.30 -13.58
C ALA A 268 -0.86 -9.81 -14.58
N LEU A 269 -0.55 -8.53 -14.60
CA LEU A 269 0.46 -7.97 -15.51
C LEU A 269 1.86 -8.51 -15.22
N SER A 270 2.27 -8.59 -13.95
CA SER A 270 3.59 -9.12 -13.60
C SER A 270 3.74 -10.58 -14.05
N LYS A 271 2.67 -11.38 -13.90
CA LYS A 271 2.62 -12.79 -14.32
C LYS A 271 2.54 -12.97 -15.84
N LEU A 272 1.96 -12.04 -16.58
CA LEU A 272 1.82 -12.11 -18.04
C LEU A 272 3.02 -11.52 -18.79
N VAL A 273 3.72 -10.54 -18.21
CA VAL A 273 4.90 -9.89 -18.81
C VAL A 273 6.21 -10.58 -18.39
N GLY A 274 6.26 -11.14 -17.18
CA GLY A 274 7.37 -11.95 -16.70
C GLY A 274 7.33 -13.37 -17.27
N GLY A 275 7.89 -13.55 -18.46
CA GLY A 275 8.28 -14.89 -18.92
C GLY A 275 9.26 -15.52 -17.93
N GLU A 276 8.86 -16.64 -17.33
CA GLU A 276 9.63 -17.55 -16.46
C GLU A 276 10.01 -17.06 -15.04
N LYS A 277 9.13 -17.32 -14.07
CA LYS A 277 9.31 -18.34 -13.00
C LYS A 277 8.09 -18.37 -12.08
N GLN A 278 7.59 -19.57 -11.88
CA GLN A 278 6.24 -19.88 -11.42
C GLN A 278 6.07 -19.63 -9.92
N LEU A 279 5.04 -18.87 -9.54
CA LEU A 279 4.56 -18.74 -8.16
C LEU A 279 3.11 -19.25 -8.14
N VAL A 280 2.95 -20.55 -7.92
CA VAL A 280 1.65 -21.22 -7.86
C VAL A 280 1.11 -21.12 -6.42
N LEU A 281 0.20 -20.19 -6.20
CA LEU A 281 -0.64 -20.13 -5.01
C LEU A 281 -1.98 -20.79 -5.32
N ILE A 282 -2.22 -22.00 -4.79
CA ILE A 282 -3.54 -22.65 -4.83
C ILE A 282 -4.08 -22.67 -3.41
N ASN A 283 -5.11 -21.87 -3.14
CA ASN A 283 -5.99 -22.09 -1.99
C ASN A 283 -7.06 -23.10 -2.39
N GLY A 284 -6.84 -24.38 -2.09
CA GLY A 284 -7.86 -25.42 -2.19
C GLY A 284 -8.87 -25.28 -1.05
N VAL A 285 -10.15 -25.19 -1.40
CA VAL A 285 -11.27 -25.37 -0.46
C VAL A 285 -11.48 -26.88 -0.32
N GLY A 286 -11.12 -27.45 0.82
CA GLY A 286 -11.56 -28.78 1.22
C GLY A 286 -12.81 -28.66 2.09
N ASN A 287 -13.91 -29.27 1.63
CA ASN A 287 -15.06 -29.56 2.50
C ASN A 287 -14.64 -30.65 3.49
N GLY A 288 -14.10 -30.25 4.64
CA GLY A 288 -13.76 -31.14 5.74
C GLY A 288 -14.79 -30.98 6.87
N SER A 289 -15.77 -31.86 6.89
CA SER A 289 -16.64 -32.07 8.04
C SER A 289 -15.81 -32.52 9.25
N GLY A 290 -15.79 -31.68 10.29
CA GLY A 290 -15.96 -32.04 11.72
C GLY A 290 -15.14 -33.11 12.44
N ASP A 291 -14.56 -34.15 11.82
CA ASP A 291 -14.25 -35.40 12.54
C ASP A 291 -12.83 -35.99 12.38
N GLU A 292 -11.84 -35.27 11.85
CA GLU A 292 -10.46 -35.79 11.73
C GLU A 292 -9.43 -35.00 12.55
N ILE A 293 -9.65 -34.89 13.87
CA ILE A 293 -8.66 -34.30 14.81
C ILE A 293 -7.49 -35.29 15.11
N GLY A 294 -7.57 -36.54 14.63
CA GLY A 294 -6.59 -37.60 14.90
C GLY A 294 -5.31 -37.59 14.05
N GLU A 295 -5.34 -37.10 12.80
CA GLU A 295 -4.22 -37.28 11.85
C GLU A 295 -3.28 -36.07 11.71
N LEU A 296 -3.64 -34.93 12.29
CA LEU A 296 -2.90 -33.68 12.13
C LEU A 296 -1.55 -33.64 12.88
N MET A 297 -1.21 -34.67 13.66
CA MET A 297 -0.12 -34.61 14.65
C MET A 297 1.31 -34.62 14.06
N GLU A 298 1.52 -34.90 12.77
CA GLU A 298 2.88 -35.11 12.21
C GLU A 298 3.12 -34.49 10.82
N CYS A 299 2.20 -33.69 10.28
CA CYS A 299 2.34 -33.13 8.93
C CYS A 299 3.59 -32.25 8.75
N LYS A 300 3.99 -31.48 9.77
CA LYS A 300 5.23 -30.69 9.75
C LYS A 300 6.48 -31.57 9.63
N HIS A 301 6.50 -32.71 10.31
CA HIS A 301 7.60 -33.67 10.24
C HIS A 301 7.68 -34.29 8.84
N LYS A 302 6.55 -34.81 8.34
CA LYS A 302 6.44 -35.42 7.01
C LYS A 302 6.89 -34.46 5.89
N LEU A 303 6.46 -33.19 5.95
CA LEU A 303 6.89 -32.18 4.98
C LEU A 303 8.40 -31.92 5.04
N THR A 304 8.97 -31.89 6.25
CA THR A 304 10.41 -31.69 6.44
C THR A 304 11.20 -32.87 5.88
N GLU A 305 10.78 -34.10 6.14
CA GLU A 305 11.38 -35.31 5.56
C GLU A 305 11.28 -35.34 4.04
N GLN A 306 10.13 -34.93 3.48
CA GLN A 306 9.93 -34.85 2.04
C GLN A 306 10.89 -33.83 1.38
N CYS A 307 11.12 -32.68 2.03
CA CYS A 307 12.10 -31.69 1.54
C CYS A 307 13.52 -32.25 1.59
N ILE A 308 13.90 -32.94 2.68
CA ILE A 308 15.21 -33.58 2.80
C ILE A 308 15.39 -34.65 1.72
N GLY A 309 14.40 -35.53 1.53
CA GLY A 309 14.46 -36.62 0.54
C GLY A 309 14.55 -36.13 -0.90
N LYS A 310 14.00 -34.95 -1.21
CA LYS A 310 14.09 -34.29 -2.53
C LYS A 310 15.23 -33.29 -2.65
N ASN A 311 16.11 -33.21 -1.65
CA ASN A 311 17.24 -32.27 -1.58
C ASN A 311 16.82 -30.79 -1.73
N TRP A 312 15.68 -30.42 -1.14
CA TRP A 312 15.14 -29.07 -1.09
C TRP A 312 15.50 -28.37 0.22
N PRO A 313 15.59 -27.02 0.24
CA PRO A 313 15.72 -26.26 1.47
C PRO A 313 14.61 -26.60 2.49
N LYS A 314 14.93 -26.47 3.78
CA LYS A 314 13.95 -26.75 4.84
C LYS A 314 12.73 -25.81 4.73
N PRO A 315 11.51 -26.31 4.97
CA PRO A 315 10.31 -25.51 4.95
C PRO A 315 10.37 -24.37 5.98
N ILE A 316 10.00 -23.16 5.56
CA ILE A 316 9.99 -21.96 6.41
C ILE A 316 8.57 -21.70 6.88
N PHE A 317 8.34 -21.81 8.19
CA PHE A 317 7.04 -21.54 8.81
C PHE A 317 6.98 -20.11 9.35
N LYS A 318 5.88 -19.40 9.09
CA LYS A 318 5.59 -18.07 9.63
C LYS A 318 4.24 -18.09 10.33
N LEU A 319 4.24 -17.71 11.61
CA LEU A 319 3.02 -17.60 12.39
C LEU A 319 2.35 -16.24 12.13
N GLU A 320 1.12 -16.28 11.63
CA GLU A 320 0.25 -15.12 11.43
C GLU A 320 -0.72 -15.00 12.61
N LYS A 321 -0.75 -13.83 13.26
CA LYS A 321 -1.70 -13.56 14.35
C LYS A 321 -3.05 -13.16 13.75
N GLY A 322 -4.04 -14.05 13.83
CA GLY A 322 -5.38 -13.82 13.28
C GLY A 322 -6.48 -14.09 14.29
N GLY A 323 -7.08 -13.03 14.86
CA GLY A 323 -8.31 -13.08 15.65
C GLY A 323 -8.44 -11.94 16.66
N PRO A 324 -9.65 -11.48 17.00
CA PRO A 324 -9.86 -10.57 18.13
C PRO A 324 -9.33 -11.20 19.43
N ALA A 325 -8.93 -10.37 20.39
CA ALA A 325 -8.21 -10.76 21.62
C ALA A 325 -8.86 -11.87 22.47
N ASN A 326 -10.11 -12.21 22.17
CA ASN A 326 -10.98 -13.09 22.94
C ASN A 326 -11.00 -14.53 22.39
N GLU A 327 -10.39 -14.80 21.24
CA GLU A 327 -10.21 -16.16 20.69
C GLU A 327 -8.74 -16.40 20.33
N ARG A 328 -8.05 -17.28 21.06
CA ARG A 328 -6.66 -17.66 20.77
C ARG A 328 -6.61 -18.57 19.52
N LYS A 329 -6.81 -17.99 18.34
CA LYS A 329 -6.65 -18.67 17.04
C LYS A 329 -5.32 -18.27 16.40
N PHE A 330 -4.61 -19.26 15.89
CA PHE A 330 -3.30 -19.17 15.27
C PHE A 330 -3.41 -19.62 13.83
N VAL A 331 -2.90 -18.83 12.90
CA VAL A 331 -2.78 -19.20 11.49
C VAL A 331 -1.29 -19.29 11.17
N CYS A 332 -0.88 -20.29 10.40
CA CYS A 332 0.51 -20.40 9.98
C CYS A 332 0.59 -20.48 8.46
N SER A 333 1.58 -19.84 7.88
CA SER A 333 1.98 -20.06 6.49
C SER A 333 3.29 -20.83 6.44
N VAL A 334 3.43 -21.69 5.43
CA VAL A 334 4.66 -22.45 5.16
C VAL A 334 5.13 -22.17 3.74
N GLN A 335 6.44 -21.96 3.59
CA GLN A 335 7.11 -21.75 2.33
C GLN A 335 8.09 -22.89 2.07
N VAL A 336 8.02 -23.50 0.88
CA VAL A 336 8.93 -24.54 0.41
C VAL A 336 9.55 -24.09 -0.91
N GLU A 337 10.87 -24.14 -0.99
CA GLU A 337 11.59 -23.87 -2.22
C GLU A 337 11.92 -25.18 -2.92
N THR A 338 11.59 -25.31 -4.19
CA THR A 338 11.86 -26.49 -5.01
C THR A 338 12.58 -26.09 -6.29
N GLN A 339 13.03 -27.08 -7.07
CA GLN A 339 13.61 -26.84 -8.41
C GLN A 339 12.62 -26.15 -9.37
N ASN A 340 11.31 -26.30 -9.13
CA ASN A 340 10.24 -25.75 -9.97
C ASN A 340 9.71 -24.40 -9.46
N GLY A 341 10.35 -23.83 -8.42
CA GLY A 341 9.97 -22.54 -7.85
C GLY A 341 9.64 -22.60 -6.36
N THR A 342 9.22 -21.45 -5.82
CA THR A 342 8.86 -21.29 -4.41
C THR A 342 7.35 -21.44 -4.23
N PHE A 343 6.94 -22.35 -3.37
CA PHE A 343 5.55 -22.64 -3.04
C PHE A 343 5.24 -22.09 -1.64
N VAL A 344 4.05 -21.52 -1.48
CA VAL A 344 3.55 -21.04 -0.18
C VAL A 344 2.15 -21.58 0.05
N ALA A 345 1.89 -22.12 1.24
CA ALA A 345 0.58 -22.59 1.67
C ALA A 345 0.20 -21.98 3.03
N ILE A 346 -1.08 -21.69 3.24
CA ILE A 346 -1.59 -21.10 4.49
C ILE A 346 -2.55 -22.08 5.14
N GLY A 347 -2.21 -22.52 6.36
CA GLY A 347 -3.01 -23.40 7.20
C GLY A 347 -4.32 -22.78 7.66
N ASP A 348 -5.21 -23.61 8.18
CA ASP A 348 -6.46 -23.18 8.81
C ASP A 348 -6.20 -22.59 10.21
N PRO A 349 -7.11 -21.74 10.73
CA PRO A 349 -6.99 -21.21 12.09
C PRO A 349 -7.14 -22.32 13.14
N MET A 350 -6.11 -22.49 13.98
CA MET A 350 -6.07 -23.51 15.02
C MET A 350 -5.91 -22.92 16.43
N SER A 351 -6.29 -23.66 17.47
CA SER A 351 -6.20 -23.21 18.87
C SER A 351 -4.78 -23.25 19.45
N ARG A 352 -3.84 -23.97 18.81
CA ARG A 352 -2.43 -24.07 19.19
C ARG A 352 -1.53 -23.77 18.00
N VAL A 353 -0.37 -23.15 18.26
CA VAL A 353 0.65 -22.86 17.23
C VAL A 353 1.11 -24.13 16.52
N LYS A 354 1.33 -25.23 17.27
CA LYS A 354 1.73 -26.53 16.70
C LYS A 354 0.71 -27.05 15.68
N ASP A 355 -0.59 -26.91 15.98
CA ASP A 355 -1.65 -27.36 15.09
C ASP A 355 -1.77 -26.47 13.85
N ALA A 356 -1.54 -25.15 14.00
CA ALA A 356 -1.52 -24.22 12.88
C ALA A 356 -0.37 -24.52 11.91
N GLU A 357 0.83 -24.81 12.43
CA GLU A 357 1.98 -25.24 11.62
C GLU A 357 1.71 -26.57 10.90
N ASN A 358 1.12 -27.54 11.59
CA ASN A 358 0.76 -28.82 10.98
C ASN A 358 -0.33 -28.66 9.91
N SER A 359 -1.32 -27.79 10.12
CA SER A 359 -2.34 -27.47 9.11
C SER A 359 -1.73 -26.81 7.87
N ALA A 360 -0.78 -25.88 8.06
CA ALA A 360 -0.03 -25.28 6.95
C ALA A 360 0.80 -26.34 6.20
N ALA A 361 1.47 -27.23 6.94
CA ALA A 361 2.26 -28.30 6.37
C ALA A 361 1.41 -29.30 5.58
N GLN A 362 0.22 -29.67 6.07
CA GLN A 362 -0.70 -30.56 5.37
C GLN A 362 -1.09 -30.00 3.99
N LYS A 363 -1.49 -28.73 3.94
CA LYS A 363 -1.82 -28.05 2.67
C LYS A 363 -0.64 -27.98 1.72
N MET A 364 0.57 -27.82 2.25
CA MET A 364 1.79 -27.84 1.43
C MET A 364 2.10 -29.25 0.89
N VAL A 365 1.94 -30.30 1.69
CA VAL A 365 2.12 -31.69 1.21
C VAL A 365 1.13 -32.02 0.10
N GLU A 366 -0.14 -31.63 0.26
CA GLU A 366 -1.16 -31.76 -0.79
C GLU A 366 -0.85 -30.96 -2.05
N LEU A 367 -0.22 -29.78 -1.89
CA LEU A 367 0.22 -28.95 -3.01
C LEU A 367 1.37 -29.63 -3.77
N LEU A 368 2.35 -30.16 -3.03
CA LEU A 368 3.55 -30.78 -3.59
C LEU A 368 3.31 -32.20 -4.14
N SER A 369 2.19 -32.86 -3.80
CA SER A 369 1.80 -34.15 -4.38
C SER A 369 1.08 -34.02 -5.72
N ARG A 370 0.68 -32.81 -6.11
CA ARG A 370 0.07 -32.47 -7.41
C ARG A 370 1.09 -31.98 -8.44
N LEU A 371 2.36 -31.86 -8.05
CA LEU A 371 3.53 -31.59 -8.90
C LEU A 371 4.21 -32.91 -9.24
#